data_AF-A0A8H4L682-F1
#
_entry.id   AF-A0A8H4L682-F1
#
_cell.length_a   1.000
_cell.length_b   1.000
_cell.length_c   1.000
_cell.angle_alpha   90.00
_cell.angle_beta   90.00
_cell.angle_gamma   90.00
#
_symmetry.space_group_name_H-M   'P 1'
#
loop_
_entity.id
_entity.type
_entity.pdbx_description
1 polymer ?
#
loop_
_entity_poly.entity_id
_entity_poly.type
_entity_poly.pdbx_seq_one_letter_code
_entity_poly.pdbx_strand_id
1 'polypeptide(L)'
;MKISEGPLWIGNPAFMAGRHVRHIIINSAAFEVEYDQFAHLSLGNPLGCMYRPRLLGQGLRGLAHARTSRRTYITDADVESARRYCFTQLQNSDYDAHLIRRFVPAPVQDAYAAFRTLNLELVRLPELVSNPTIGTLRMKFWQDSIDNTFAGRPPREPICILLHKSLQELEDRAGIATKKSIKFWVSRLVRTREKHMTNRPFGSLASLEDYAENTYSTLMYATLASLPLRSMHVDHLASHIGKACGIVAVLRGIPVLAAPPPPVNTPSGEAPPVREPALLLPLDAMAEAGVKEEEVFRQGPNAPGLQDAVFQVATRANDHLITAREMLKRLKAGEDPGHEFEHHGEGEHFYDEESDTLREIRQGFGVLLEAIPAAQYLERLEKADFDPFAVKAGASGDSDFRLELLRDIHILLVDDIAKMLYELIAIVRPGNLSEVKEIAQTVGSLVLKNGGVVRGLANWGVFSLPKPISVHQMKHTHGHYFVMRYDAASKVHQDVRNTLRLEPRMIRAAHVKLGDGKLESLARFGSPKWKTQGSEA
;
A
#
# COMPACT_ATOMS: atom_id res chain seq x y z
N MET A 1 8.99 -54.31 -3.51
CA MET A 1 8.15 -53.83 -2.40
C MET A 1 8.55 -52.38 -2.16
N LYS A 2 7.54 -51.49 -2.19
CA LYS A 2 7.55 -50.03 -2.45
C LYS A 2 8.75 -49.21 -1.99
N ILE A 3 9.30 -48.42 -2.93
CA ILE A 3 10.01 -47.16 -2.71
C ILE A 3 8.97 -46.06 -2.90
N SER A 4 8.83 -45.14 -1.94
CA SER A 4 7.86 -44.04 -1.96
C SER A 4 8.40 -42.83 -2.72
N GLU A 5 7.57 -42.35 -3.64
CA GLU A 5 7.78 -41.19 -4.51
C GLU A 5 7.72 -39.87 -3.73
N GLY A 6 8.68 -38.98 -3.96
CA GLY A 6 8.59 -37.55 -3.67
C GLY A 6 8.23 -36.78 -4.96
N PRO A 7 7.59 -35.60 -4.88
CA PRO A 7 7.11 -34.92 -6.07
C PRO A 7 8.26 -34.33 -6.89
N LEU A 8 8.16 -34.59 -8.21
CA LEU A 8 9.07 -34.20 -9.27
C LEU A 8 9.27 -32.67 -9.36
N TRP A 9 10.53 -32.28 -9.42
CA TRP A 9 10.98 -31.05 -10.03
C TRP A 9 10.70 -31.12 -11.54
N ILE A 10 9.92 -30.17 -12.07
CA ILE A 10 9.75 -30.03 -13.53
C ILE A 10 10.95 -29.24 -14.04
N GLY A 11 11.85 -29.97 -14.70
CA GLY A 11 13.00 -29.43 -15.41
C GLY A 11 12.62 -28.68 -16.68
N ASN A 12 13.41 -27.65 -16.92
CA ASN A 12 13.51 -26.79 -18.10
C ASN A 12 13.62 -27.57 -19.43
N PRO A 13 12.95 -27.10 -20.50
CA PRO A 13 13.53 -27.21 -21.83
C PRO A 13 13.38 -25.90 -22.63
N ALA A 14 14.50 -25.23 -22.93
CA ALA A 14 14.85 -24.79 -24.29
C ALA A 14 16.09 -23.87 -24.28
N PHE A 15 17.24 -24.43 -24.66
CA PHE A 15 18.30 -23.67 -25.31
C PHE A 15 18.19 -23.95 -26.81
N MET A 16 18.40 -22.90 -27.62
CA MET A 16 18.37 -22.85 -29.11
C MET A 16 17.11 -22.21 -29.74
N ALA A 17 16.88 -20.91 -29.50
CA ALA A 17 16.34 -19.96 -30.50
C ALA A 17 16.59 -18.52 -30.01
N GLY A 18 17.23 -17.70 -30.84
CA GLY A 18 17.66 -16.35 -30.46
C GLY A 18 16.53 -15.34 -30.25
N ARG A 19 16.76 -14.40 -29.32
CA ARG A 19 16.15 -13.06 -29.17
C ARG A 19 14.62 -12.89 -29.16
N HIS A 20 13.80 -13.95 -29.09
CA HIS A 20 12.36 -13.82 -29.38
C HIS A 20 11.37 -14.48 -28.39
N VAL A 21 11.66 -14.55 -27.09
CA VAL A 21 10.60 -14.80 -26.07
C VAL A 21 10.95 -14.17 -24.71
N ARG A 22 10.86 -12.84 -24.58
CA ARG A 22 10.70 -12.15 -23.27
C ARG A 22 9.33 -11.49 -23.16
N HIS A 23 8.31 -12.23 -23.58
CA HIS A 23 6.93 -11.83 -23.40
C HIS A 23 6.26 -12.92 -22.58
N ILE A 24 5.42 -12.51 -21.63
CA ILE A 24 4.59 -13.36 -20.75
C ILE A 24 5.25 -13.62 -19.39
N ILE A 25 5.31 -12.60 -18.51
CA ILE A 25 5.39 -12.86 -17.05
C ILE A 25 4.44 -11.98 -16.22
N ILE A 26 4.21 -10.70 -16.54
CA ILE A 26 3.47 -9.81 -15.60
C ILE A 26 1.96 -9.72 -15.88
N ASN A 27 1.49 -10.12 -17.07
CA ASN A 27 0.06 -10.11 -17.40
C ASN A 27 -0.61 -11.50 -17.36
N SER A 28 -1.01 -11.93 -16.17
CA SER A 28 -2.14 -12.86 -15.98
C SER A 28 -3.34 -12.21 -15.30
N ALA A 29 -3.38 -10.88 -15.15
CA ALA A 29 -4.42 -10.21 -14.36
C ALA A 29 -4.86 -8.81 -14.84
N ALA A 30 -4.62 -8.42 -16.09
CA ALA A 30 -5.22 -7.22 -16.66
C ALA A 30 -6.37 -7.61 -17.59
N PHE A 31 -7.62 -7.34 -17.17
CA PHE A 31 -8.77 -7.35 -18.07
C PHE A 31 -8.62 -6.18 -19.04
N GLU A 32 -8.31 -6.47 -20.30
CA GLU A 32 -8.58 -5.55 -21.41
C GLU A 32 -10.08 -5.41 -21.56
N VAL A 33 -10.57 -4.17 -21.47
CA VAL A 33 -11.85 -3.77 -22.04
C VAL A 33 -11.53 -2.61 -22.96
N GLU A 34 -11.54 -2.89 -24.27
CA GLU A 34 -11.62 -1.88 -25.32
C GLU A 34 -12.80 -0.95 -25.03
N TYR A 35 -12.61 0.37 -25.02
CA TYR A 35 -13.66 1.28 -25.48
C TYR A 35 -13.07 2.57 -26.03
N ASP A 36 -13.49 2.83 -27.27
CA ASP A 36 -13.23 4.00 -28.09
C ASP A 36 -14.21 5.14 -27.73
N GLN A 37 -13.79 6.37 -28.08
CA GLN A 37 -14.55 7.62 -28.10
C GLN A 37 -15.00 8.25 -26.75
N PHE A 38 -14.36 9.37 -26.38
CA PHE A 38 -14.98 10.70 -26.38
C PHE A 38 -13.92 11.79 -26.11
N ALA A 39 -13.60 12.55 -27.15
CA ALA A 39 -12.86 13.79 -27.08
C ALA A 39 -13.80 14.97 -26.75
N HIS A 40 -13.16 16.06 -26.34
CA HIS A 40 -13.69 17.41 -26.05
C HIS A 40 -14.02 17.68 -24.58
N LEU A 41 -13.11 18.43 -23.93
CA LEU A 41 -13.45 19.74 -23.38
C LEU A 41 -12.16 20.57 -23.24
N SER A 42 -12.15 21.66 -24.01
CA SER A 42 -11.12 22.70 -24.05
C SER A 42 -11.17 23.52 -22.77
N LEU A 43 -10.04 23.67 -22.08
CA LEU A 43 -9.79 24.83 -21.21
C LEU A 43 -8.35 25.33 -21.41
N GLY A 44 -8.28 26.63 -21.67
CA GLY A 44 -7.13 27.32 -22.24
C GLY A 44 -5.93 27.47 -21.31
N ASN A 45 -4.78 27.44 -21.97
CA ASN A 45 -3.47 27.78 -21.45
C ASN A 45 -3.41 29.29 -21.14
N PRO A 46 -2.62 29.70 -20.12
CA PRO A 46 -1.64 30.73 -20.43
C PRO A 46 -0.24 30.33 -19.96
N LEU A 47 0.68 30.54 -20.89
CA LEU A 47 2.13 30.47 -20.77
C LEU A 47 2.65 31.29 -19.57
N GLY A 48 3.52 30.68 -18.77
CA GLY A 48 4.27 31.33 -17.70
C GLY A 48 5.68 30.76 -17.63
N CYS A 49 6.64 31.52 -18.15
CA CYS A 49 8.07 31.23 -18.23
C CYS A 49 8.80 31.56 -16.90
N MET A 50 9.92 30.86 -16.66
CA MET A 50 10.99 31.08 -15.65
C MET A 50 10.61 30.73 -14.19
N TYR A 51 11.47 30.16 -13.35
CA TYR A 51 12.82 30.60 -13.01
C TYR A 51 13.61 29.50 -12.27
N ARG A 52 14.88 29.28 -12.63
CA ARG A 52 15.86 28.50 -11.83
C ARG A 52 16.43 29.37 -10.70
N PRO A 53 16.41 28.97 -9.43
CA PRO A 53 17.21 29.65 -8.42
C PRO A 53 18.67 29.18 -8.49
N ARG A 54 19.56 30.10 -8.87
CA ARG A 54 21.00 30.03 -8.56
C ARG A 54 21.16 30.20 -7.05
N LEU A 55 21.73 29.22 -6.36
CA LEU A 55 22.22 29.42 -4.99
C LEU A 55 23.56 30.18 -5.06
N LEU A 56 23.51 31.46 -4.70
CA LEU A 56 24.68 32.28 -4.41
C LEU A 56 25.17 31.93 -3.00
N GLY A 57 26.42 31.49 -2.90
CA GLY A 57 27.12 31.42 -1.63
C GLY A 57 27.30 32.82 -1.05
N GLN A 58 26.97 32.98 0.23
CA GLN A 58 27.49 34.07 1.05
C GLN A 58 27.92 33.51 2.41
N GLY A 59 29.19 33.80 2.70
CA GLY A 59 29.91 33.30 3.85
C GLY A 59 29.51 33.95 5.17
N LEU A 60 29.97 33.26 6.20
CA LEU A 60 29.96 33.60 7.61
C LEU A 60 30.54 35.01 7.87
N ARG A 61 29.75 35.91 8.47
CA ARG A 61 30.24 36.87 9.48
C ARG A 61 29.18 37.06 10.57
N GLY A 62 29.64 36.91 11.81
CA GLY A 62 28.80 36.59 12.95
C GLY A 62 28.03 37.74 13.57
N LEU A 63 27.06 37.32 14.41
CA LEU A 63 26.54 38.11 15.52
C LEU A 63 26.40 37.20 16.74
N ALA A 64 27.13 37.60 17.78
CA ALA A 64 26.92 37.41 19.21
C ALA A 64 26.40 36.06 19.75
N HIS A 65 27.22 35.45 20.61
CA HIS A 65 26.83 34.46 21.61
C HIS A 65 25.67 34.96 22.49
N ALA A 66 24.44 34.67 22.10
CA ALA A 66 23.38 34.41 23.06
C ALA A 66 23.50 32.93 23.44
N ARG A 67 23.67 32.63 24.74
CA ARG A 67 23.51 31.26 25.25
C ARG A 67 22.07 30.85 24.94
N THR A 68 21.86 30.16 23.82
CA THR A 68 20.58 29.54 23.51
C THR A 68 20.34 28.47 24.57
N SER A 69 19.49 28.78 25.53
CA SER A 69 18.82 27.75 26.32
C SER A 69 18.28 26.73 25.33
N ARG A 70 18.81 25.50 25.33
CA ARG A 70 18.36 24.44 24.44
C ARG A 70 16.90 24.19 24.79
N ARG A 71 15.97 24.66 23.96
CA ARG A 71 14.55 24.33 24.04
C ARG A 71 14.42 22.80 23.95
N THR A 72 14.21 22.16 25.09
CA THR A 72 14.07 20.71 25.26
C THR A 72 12.66 20.21 24.98
N TYR A 73 11.68 21.11 24.83
CA TYR A 73 10.28 20.78 24.51
C TYR A 73 10.03 20.84 23.00
N ILE A 74 9.38 19.80 22.46
CA ILE A 74 8.83 19.77 21.09
C ILE A 74 7.44 20.42 21.15
N THR A 75 7.19 21.39 20.27
CA THR A 75 5.89 22.06 20.17
C THR A 75 5.04 21.49 19.03
N ASP A 76 3.73 21.71 19.04
CA ASP A 76 2.85 21.34 17.92
C ASP A 76 3.28 21.99 16.59
N ALA A 77 3.86 23.20 16.65
CA ALA A 77 4.42 23.86 15.48
C ALA A 77 5.66 23.12 14.92
N ASP A 78 6.50 22.57 15.79
CA ASP A 78 7.64 21.74 15.37
C ASP A 78 7.14 20.45 14.70
N VAL A 79 6.10 19.81 15.25
CA VAL A 79 5.47 18.61 14.67
C VAL A 79 4.86 18.91 13.31
N GLU A 80 4.12 20.01 13.16
CA GLU A 80 3.50 20.39 11.89
C GLU A 80 4.56 20.72 10.82
N SER A 81 5.65 21.38 11.21
CA SER A 81 6.80 21.62 10.33
C SER A 81 7.46 20.31 9.89
N ALA A 82 7.66 19.38 10.83
CA ALA A 82 8.21 18.05 10.57
C ALA A 82 7.33 17.20 9.65
N ARG A 83 6.01 17.25 9.85
CA ARG A 83 5.01 16.61 8.98
C ARG A 83 5.09 17.15 7.56
N ARG A 84 5.10 18.48 7.42
CA ARG A 84 5.23 19.14 6.10
C ARG A 84 6.52 18.75 5.40
N TYR A 85 7.64 18.69 6.14
CA TYR A 85 8.91 18.23 5.62
C TYR A 85 8.79 16.81 5.05
N CYS A 86 8.36 15.83 5.85
CA CYS A 86 8.25 14.44 5.41
C CYS A 86 7.30 14.30 4.22
N PHE A 87 6.16 14.99 4.25
CA PHE A 87 5.18 14.95 3.17
C PHE A 87 5.73 15.51 1.85
N THR A 88 6.51 16.59 1.95
CA THR A 88 7.18 17.22 0.80
C THR A 88 8.28 16.30 0.25
N GLN A 89 9.05 15.64 1.11
CA GLN A 89 10.06 14.68 0.69
C GLN A 89 9.43 13.53 -0.10
N LEU A 90 8.35 12.92 0.42
CA LEU A 90 7.63 11.89 -0.33
C LEU A 90 7.07 12.43 -1.64
N GLN A 91 6.41 13.58 -1.63
CA GLN A 91 5.84 14.15 -2.86
C GLN A 91 6.88 14.35 -3.97
N ASN A 92 8.11 14.72 -3.60
CA ASN A 92 9.18 15.03 -4.56
C ASN A 92 10.05 13.82 -4.91
N SER A 93 10.12 12.80 -4.05
CA SER A 93 11.12 11.73 -4.13
C SER A 93 10.55 10.31 -4.09
N ASP A 94 9.32 10.14 -3.63
CA ASP A 94 8.61 8.86 -3.51
C ASP A 94 7.10 9.13 -3.65
N TYR A 95 6.70 9.50 -4.86
CA TYR A 95 5.33 9.94 -5.15
C TYR A 95 4.30 8.82 -4.92
N ASP A 96 4.72 7.57 -5.12
CA ASP A 96 3.93 6.38 -4.86
C ASP A 96 3.59 6.28 -3.37
N ALA A 97 4.60 6.40 -2.48
CA ALA A 97 4.36 6.46 -1.04
C ALA A 97 3.52 7.69 -0.63
N HIS A 98 3.69 8.83 -1.30
CA HIS A 98 2.84 10.01 -1.07
C HIS A 98 1.35 9.72 -1.34
N LEU A 99 1.03 8.90 -2.35
CA LEU A 99 -0.33 8.47 -2.64
C LEU A 99 -0.82 7.40 -1.66
N ILE A 100 -0.03 6.33 -1.47
CA ILE A 100 -0.35 5.20 -0.58
C ILE A 100 -0.63 5.67 0.84
N ARG A 101 0.13 6.65 1.35
CA ARG A 101 -0.08 7.24 2.67
C ARG A 101 -1.55 7.61 2.94
N ARG A 102 -2.29 8.08 1.93
CA ARG A 102 -3.70 8.50 2.08
C ARG A 102 -4.64 7.32 2.38
N PHE A 103 -4.24 6.11 2.03
CA PHE A 103 -4.99 4.87 2.24
C PHE A 103 -4.57 4.13 3.52
N VAL A 104 -3.40 4.46 4.07
CA VAL A 104 -3.02 4.05 5.43
C VAL A 104 -3.95 4.75 6.43
N PRO A 105 -4.47 4.04 7.47
CA PRO A 105 -5.35 4.65 8.46
C PRO A 105 -4.77 5.93 9.08
N ALA A 106 -5.61 6.95 9.24
CA ALA A 106 -5.22 8.28 9.69
C ALA A 106 -4.27 8.32 10.92
N PRO A 107 -4.47 7.49 11.96
CA PRO A 107 -3.59 7.48 13.14
C PRO A 107 -2.14 7.03 12.89
N VAL A 108 -1.84 6.47 11.71
CA VAL A 108 -0.55 5.87 11.34
C VAL A 108 0.12 6.56 10.15
N GLN A 109 -0.56 7.51 9.50
CA GLN A 109 -0.03 8.19 8.31
C GLN A 109 1.29 8.95 8.59
N ASP A 110 1.44 9.53 9.78
CA ASP A 110 2.66 10.23 10.19
C ASP A 110 3.82 9.26 10.43
N ALA A 111 3.56 8.11 11.06
CA ALA A 111 4.56 7.06 11.25
C ALA A 111 5.02 6.50 9.90
N TYR A 112 4.08 6.17 9.02
CA TYR A 112 4.36 5.74 7.65
C TYR A 112 5.22 6.78 6.92
N ALA A 113 4.85 8.06 6.99
CA ALA A 113 5.61 9.12 6.33
C ALA A 113 7.04 9.25 6.90
N ALA A 114 7.21 9.13 8.22
CA ALA A 114 8.53 9.15 8.84
C ALA A 114 9.39 7.95 8.41
N PHE A 115 8.83 6.73 8.39
CA PHE A 115 9.56 5.52 7.96
C PHE A 115 9.98 5.60 6.48
N ARG A 116 9.08 6.02 5.60
CA ARG A 116 9.38 6.18 4.16
C ARG A 116 10.41 7.28 3.92
N THR A 117 10.33 8.39 4.64
CA THR A 117 11.32 9.48 4.54
C THR A 117 12.68 9.03 5.08
N LEU A 118 12.72 8.26 6.17
CA LEU A 118 13.97 7.66 6.68
C LEU A 118 14.59 6.75 5.63
N ASN A 119 13.80 5.90 4.98
CA ASN A 119 14.29 5.03 3.91
C ASN A 119 14.90 5.84 2.75
N LEU A 120 14.27 6.94 2.34
CA LEU A 120 14.81 7.84 1.32
C LEU A 120 16.18 8.40 1.71
N GLU A 121 16.35 8.86 2.95
CA GLU A 121 17.63 9.35 3.44
C GLU A 121 18.69 8.25 3.42
N LEU A 122 18.38 7.07 3.96
CA LEU A 122 19.33 5.95 4.06
C LEU A 122 19.74 5.39 2.68
N VAL A 123 18.81 5.27 1.73
CA VAL A 123 19.06 4.78 0.38
C VAL A 123 20.05 5.68 -0.38
N ARG A 124 19.99 7.00 -0.15
CA ARG A 124 20.81 7.99 -0.86
C ARG A 124 22.22 8.12 -0.29
N LEU A 125 22.46 7.68 0.94
CA LEU A 125 23.74 7.88 1.62
C LEU A 125 24.96 7.34 0.85
N PRO A 126 24.93 6.12 0.26
CA PRO A 126 26.05 5.61 -0.55
C PRO A 126 26.38 6.51 -1.75
N GLU A 127 25.42 7.31 -2.22
CA GLU A 127 25.59 8.20 -3.37
C GLU A 127 26.09 9.58 -2.98
N LEU A 128 25.78 10.02 -1.75
CA LEU A 128 26.12 11.34 -1.24
C LEU A 128 27.47 11.38 -0.52
N VAL A 129 28.06 10.23 -0.19
CA VAL A 129 29.23 10.15 0.67
C VAL A 129 30.33 9.27 0.08
N SER A 130 31.41 9.90 -0.35
CA SER A 130 32.57 9.19 -0.94
C SER A 130 33.65 8.84 0.06
N ASN A 131 33.69 9.52 1.21
CA ASN A 131 34.63 9.23 2.26
C ASN A 131 34.01 8.19 3.22
N PRO A 132 34.57 6.96 3.32
CA PRO A 132 34.00 5.91 4.16
C PRO A 132 33.78 6.33 5.61
N THR A 133 34.71 7.11 6.18
CA THR A 133 34.61 7.62 7.56
C THR A 133 33.41 8.55 7.73
N ILE A 134 33.14 9.44 6.75
CA ILE A 134 31.96 10.29 6.78
C ILE A 134 30.68 9.43 6.67
N GLY A 135 30.73 8.35 5.88
CA GLY A 135 29.62 7.41 5.72
C GLY A 135 29.28 6.74 7.05
N THR A 136 30.28 6.19 7.74
CA THR A 136 30.16 5.61 9.08
C THR A 136 29.59 6.62 10.08
N LEU A 137 30.09 7.86 10.08
CA LEU A 137 29.58 8.91 10.98
C LEU A 137 28.10 9.23 10.72
N ARG A 138 27.66 9.28 9.45
CA ARG A 138 26.24 9.51 9.11
C ARG A 138 25.34 8.34 9.50
N MET A 139 25.79 7.10 9.28
CA MET A 139 25.04 5.91 9.73
C MET A 139 24.93 5.87 11.26
N LYS A 140 26.02 6.17 11.96
CA LYS A 140 26.01 6.30 13.42
C LYS A 140 25.06 7.41 13.90
N PHE A 141 25.05 8.57 13.22
CA PHE A 141 24.10 9.63 13.52
C PHE A 141 22.65 9.15 13.43
N TRP A 142 22.29 8.42 12.36
CA TRP A 142 20.93 7.88 12.22
C TRP A 142 20.61 6.84 13.29
N GLN A 143 21.53 5.92 13.58
CA GLN A 143 21.36 4.93 14.65
C GLN A 143 21.11 5.63 16.01
N ASP A 144 21.98 6.56 16.39
CA ASP A 144 21.87 7.32 17.64
C ASP A 144 20.59 8.17 17.67
N SER A 145 20.19 8.76 16.54
CA SER A 145 18.97 9.58 16.43
C SER A 145 17.70 8.75 16.63
N ILE A 146 17.64 7.56 16.04
CA ILE A 146 16.54 6.61 16.25
C ILE A 146 16.53 6.14 17.71
N ASP A 147 17.67 5.72 18.25
CA ASP A 147 17.76 5.27 19.65
C ASP A 147 17.29 6.34 20.64
N ASN A 148 17.71 7.60 20.44
CA ASN A 148 17.28 8.73 21.25
C ASN A 148 15.78 9.04 21.10
N THR A 149 15.23 8.90 19.90
CA THR A 149 13.80 9.08 19.62
C THR A 149 12.94 8.07 20.38
N PHE A 150 13.33 6.79 20.35
CA PHE A 150 12.65 5.74 21.12
C PHE A 150 12.89 5.85 22.64
N ALA A 151 13.98 6.50 23.06
CA ALA A 151 14.24 6.83 24.46
C ALA A 151 13.52 8.12 24.93
N GLY A 152 12.60 8.67 24.13
CA GLY A 152 11.81 9.85 24.48
C GLY A 152 12.56 11.18 24.40
N ARG A 153 13.73 11.21 23.74
CA ARG A 153 14.61 12.38 23.61
C ARG A 153 14.98 12.62 22.14
N PRO A 154 14.01 12.77 21.22
CA PRO A 154 14.32 12.89 19.79
C PRO A 154 15.21 14.11 19.52
N PRO A 155 16.20 14.00 18.62
CA PRO A 155 16.93 15.15 18.12
C PRO A 155 16.01 16.08 17.31
N ARG A 156 16.48 17.29 17.00
CA ARG A 156 15.76 18.27 16.15
C ARG A 156 15.86 17.94 14.66
N GLU A 157 15.65 16.67 14.36
CA GLU A 157 15.58 16.12 13.01
C GLU A 157 14.09 15.89 12.70
N PRO A 158 13.52 16.48 11.63
CA PRO A 158 12.11 16.35 11.29
C PRO A 158 11.56 14.92 11.35
N ILE A 159 12.30 13.94 10.83
CA ILE A 159 11.88 12.54 10.84
C ILE A 159 11.73 12.02 12.28
N CYS A 160 12.69 12.36 13.14
CA CYS A 160 12.69 11.96 14.55
C CYS A 160 11.57 12.63 15.35
N ILE A 161 11.29 13.90 15.08
CA ILE A 161 10.18 14.64 15.71
C ILE A 161 8.84 14.00 15.36
N LEU A 162 8.60 13.74 14.07
CA LEU A 162 7.34 13.15 13.60
C LEU A 162 7.16 11.71 14.10
N LEU A 163 8.24 10.92 14.08
CA LEU A 163 8.23 9.58 14.62
C LEU A 163 7.96 9.58 16.13
N HIS A 164 8.60 10.49 16.89
CA HIS A 164 8.36 10.61 18.33
C HIS A 164 6.89 10.90 18.63
N LYS A 165 6.27 11.85 17.92
CA LYS A 165 4.84 12.16 18.08
C LYS A 165 3.99 10.92 17.80
N SER A 166 4.26 10.22 16.71
CA SER A 166 3.52 9.02 16.32
C SER A 166 3.64 7.90 17.36
N LEU A 167 4.83 7.74 17.95
CA LEU A 167 5.07 6.78 19.04
C LEU A 167 4.32 7.16 20.31
N GLN A 168 4.25 8.45 20.66
CA GLN A 168 3.45 8.90 21.82
C GLN A 168 1.98 8.57 21.63
N GLU A 169 1.40 8.95 20.48
CA GLU A 169 -0.01 8.67 20.21
C GLU A 169 -0.32 7.17 20.12
N LEU A 170 0.63 6.37 19.64
CA LEU A 170 0.49 4.91 19.63
C LEU A 170 0.50 4.34 21.04
N GLU A 171 1.36 4.84 21.94
CA GLU A 171 1.38 4.43 23.35
C GLU A 171 0.03 4.66 24.00
N ASP A 172 -0.56 5.83 23.77
CA ASP A 172 -1.86 6.22 24.32
C ASP A 172 -2.99 5.29 23.85
N ARG A 173 -2.88 4.75 22.62
CA ARG A 173 -3.89 3.88 22.00
C ARG A 173 -3.69 2.39 22.25
N ALA A 174 -2.45 1.93 22.40
CA ALA A 174 -2.10 0.51 22.32
C ALA A 174 -1.03 0.02 23.33
N GLY A 175 -0.50 0.93 24.15
CA GLY A 175 0.50 0.61 25.18
C GLY A 175 1.95 0.50 24.67
N ILE A 176 2.85 0.16 25.60
CA ILE A 176 4.31 0.24 25.41
C ILE A 176 4.89 -0.89 24.56
N ALA A 177 4.28 -2.07 24.57
CA ALA A 177 4.82 -3.27 23.91
C ALA A 177 5.08 -3.05 22.41
N THR A 178 4.19 -2.32 21.75
CA THR A 178 4.24 -2.02 20.31
C THR A 178 5.45 -1.16 19.93
N LYS A 179 5.94 -0.30 20.83
CA LYS A 179 7.14 0.52 20.58
C LYS A 179 8.40 -0.33 20.40
N LYS A 180 8.51 -1.46 21.11
CA LYS A 180 9.68 -2.33 21.04
C LYS A 180 9.78 -2.99 19.66
N SER A 181 8.68 -3.55 19.16
CA SER A 181 8.60 -4.15 17.83
C SER A 181 8.94 -3.12 16.74
N ILE A 182 8.36 -1.91 16.78
CA ILE A 182 8.71 -0.84 15.82
C ILE A 182 10.19 -0.48 15.92
N LYS A 183 10.74 -0.33 17.13
CA LYS A 183 12.17 -0.02 17.33
C LYS A 183 13.05 -1.08 16.68
N PHE A 184 12.71 -2.35 16.86
CA PHE A 184 13.45 -3.47 16.29
C PHE A 184 13.49 -3.37 14.77
N TRP A 185 12.34 -3.22 14.11
CA TRP A 185 12.26 -3.12 12.66
C TRP A 185 13.02 -1.90 12.13
N VAL A 186 12.83 -0.72 12.71
CA VAL A 186 13.55 0.49 12.28
C VAL A 186 15.07 0.35 12.48
N SER A 187 15.51 -0.28 13.58
CA SER A 187 16.93 -0.53 13.83
C SER A 187 17.51 -1.57 12.86
N ARG A 188 16.74 -2.61 12.51
CA ARG A 188 17.12 -3.60 11.50
C ARG A 188 17.36 -2.91 10.15
N LEU A 189 16.43 -2.06 9.71
CA LEU A 189 16.59 -1.28 8.47
C LEU A 189 17.90 -0.46 8.47
N VAL A 190 18.17 0.31 9.53
CA VAL A 190 19.38 1.14 9.63
C VAL A 190 20.64 0.28 9.55
N ARG A 191 20.71 -0.82 10.31
CA ARG A 191 21.85 -1.75 10.31
C ARG A 191 22.04 -2.43 8.95
N THR A 192 20.96 -2.82 8.27
CA THR A 192 21.04 -3.44 6.95
C THR A 192 21.56 -2.47 5.91
N ARG A 193 21.11 -1.21 5.93
CA ARG A 193 21.62 -0.15 5.05
C ARG A 193 23.10 0.16 5.33
N GLU A 194 23.51 0.14 6.61
CA GLU A 194 24.92 0.32 6.99
C GLU A 194 25.84 -0.73 6.35
N LYS A 195 25.44 -2.00 6.40
CA LYS A 195 26.18 -3.12 5.79
C LYS A 195 26.35 -2.96 4.27
N HIS A 196 25.42 -2.27 3.61
CA HIS A 196 25.37 -2.10 2.16
C HIS A 196 25.88 -0.74 1.68
N MET A 197 26.52 0.06 2.55
CA MET A 197 27.05 1.39 2.22
C MET A 197 28.10 1.41 1.09
N THR A 198 28.67 0.26 0.75
CA THR A 198 29.70 0.13 -0.29
C THR A 198 29.14 -0.22 -1.67
N ASN A 199 27.82 -0.37 -1.82
CA ASN A 199 27.15 -0.74 -3.08
C ASN A 199 27.77 -1.98 -3.77
N ARG A 200 28.21 -2.97 -2.99
CA ARG A 200 28.68 -4.24 -3.55
C ARG A 200 27.52 -5.00 -4.20
N PRO A 201 27.75 -5.70 -5.33
CA PRO A 201 26.75 -6.57 -5.93
C PRO A 201 26.30 -7.68 -4.97
N PHE A 202 25.07 -8.15 -5.15
CA PHE A 202 24.53 -9.27 -4.39
C PHE A 202 25.15 -10.59 -4.88
N GLY A 203 25.56 -11.47 -3.96
CA GLY A 203 26.21 -12.73 -4.34
C GLY A 203 25.28 -13.70 -5.06
N SER A 204 23.99 -13.62 -4.77
CA SER A 204 22.93 -14.44 -5.37
C SER A 204 21.58 -13.75 -5.32
N LEU A 205 20.62 -14.28 -6.08
CA LEU A 205 19.23 -13.83 -6.01
C LEU A 205 18.66 -13.94 -4.59
N ALA A 206 18.98 -15.03 -3.88
CA ALA A 206 18.59 -15.22 -2.48
C ALA A 206 19.16 -14.13 -1.54
N SER A 207 20.38 -13.66 -1.79
CA SER A 207 20.95 -12.56 -0.98
C SER A 207 20.26 -11.21 -1.25
N LEU A 208 19.75 -11.00 -2.47
CA LEU A 208 18.92 -9.84 -2.79
C LEU A 208 17.55 -9.94 -2.12
N GLU A 209 16.95 -11.13 -2.04
CA GLU A 209 15.70 -11.35 -1.30
C GLU A 209 15.86 -11.10 0.20
N ASP A 210 16.94 -11.61 0.81
CA ASP A 210 17.26 -11.35 2.21
C ASP A 210 17.46 -9.85 2.46
N TYR A 211 18.13 -9.15 1.54
CA TYR A 211 18.25 -7.70 1.61
C TYR A 211 16.89 -7.00 1.55
N ALA A 212 16.01 -7.43 0.64
CA ALA A 212 14.68 -6.86 0.48
C ALA A 212 13.79 -7.10 1.71
N GLU A 213 13.88 -8.28 2.34
CA GLU A 213 13.22 -8.61 3.59
C GLU A 213 13.67 -7.68 4.74
N ASN A 214 14.98 -7.53 4.87
CA ASN A 214 15.60 -6.73 5.92
C ASN A 214 15.54 -5.21 5.66
N THR A 215 14.89 -4.77 4.58
CA THR A 215 14.69 -3.35 4.24
C THR A 215 13.22 -3.01 3.97
N TYR A 216 12.66 -3.44 2.85
CA TYR A 216 11.31 -3.07 2.42
C TYR A 216 10.22 -3.85 3.17
N SER A 217 10.37 -5.16 3.41
CA SER A 217 9.43 -5.89 4.28
C SER A 217 9.48 -5.36 5.71
N THR A 218 10.68 -5.10 6.21
CA THR A 218 10.91 -4.48 7.53
C THR A 218 10.19 -3.11 7.69
N LEU A 219 10.13 -2.29 6.64
CA LEU A 219 9.35 -1.04 6.65
C LEU A 219 7.84 -1.28 6.72
N MET A 220 7.34 -2.33 6.04
CA MET A 220 5.94 -2.73 6.12
C MET A 220 5.62 -3.26 7.52
N TYR A 221 6.46 -4.10 8.12
CA TYR A 221 6.29 -4.58 9.51
C TYR A 221 6.27 -3.42 10.52
N ALA A 222 7.15 -2.43 10.38
CA ALA A 222 7.14 -1.25 11.24
C ALA A 222 5.82 -0.46 11.12
N THR A 223 5.25 -0.41 9.91
CA THR A 223 3.97 0.27 9.65
C THR A 223 2.79 -0.53 10.21
N LEU A 224 2.77 -1.86 10.03
CA LEU A 224 1.75 -2.75 10.58
C LEU A 224 1.77 -2.78 12.11
N ALA A 225 2.97 -2.80 12.71
CA ALA A 225 3.14 -2.65 14.15
C ALA A 225 2.58 -1.31 14.64
N SER A 226 2.63 -0.24 13.83
CA SER A 226 2.00 1.05 14.18
C SER A 226 0.46 1.01 14.11
N LEU A 227 -0.13 0.01 13.45
CA LEU A 227 -1.57 -0.29 13.37
C LEU A 227 -2.10 -1.22 14.48
N PRO A 228 -1.41 -1.23 15.63
CA PRO A 228 -1.25 -2.40 16.54
C PRO A 228 -1.80 -3.73 16.00
N LEU A 229 -1.43 -4.10 14.78
CA LEU A 229 -1.92 -5.31 14.12
C LEU A 229 -0.93 -6.45 14.35
N ARG A 230 -1.41 -7.55 14.91
CA ARG A 230 -0.61 -8.73 15.29
C ARG A 230 -1.07 -9.97 14.53
N SER A 231 -0.89 -9.94 13.22
CA SER A 231 -1.38 -10.98 12.32
C SER A 231 -0.25 -11.63 11.55
N MET A 232 -0.06 -12.94 11.76
CA MET A 232 0.90 -13.73 11.01
C MET A 232 0.60 -13.69 9.52
N HIS A 233 -0.67 -13.73 9.15
CA HIS A 233 -1.10 -13.69 7.77
C HIS A 233 -0.79 -12.34 7.11
N VAL A 234 -1.01 -11.23 7.81
CA VAL A 234 -0.71 -9.91 7.24
C VAL A 234 0.80 -9.65 7.20
N ASP A 235 1.57 -10.10 8.18
CA ASP A 235 3.03 -10.06 8.13
C ASP A 235 3.56 -10.92 6.97
N HIS A 236 3.01 -12.12 6.76
CA HIS A 236 3.42 -12.98 5.67
C HIS A 236 3.12 -12.37 4.29
N LEU A 237 1.95 -11.74 4.11
CA LEU A 237 1.65 -10.93 2.92
C LEU A 237 2.65 -9.77 2.75
N ALA A 238 2.97 -9.07 3.85
CA ALA A 238 3.92 -7.96 3.84
C ALA A 238 5.35 -8.41 3.53
N SER A 239 5.75 -9.64 3.91
CA SER A 239 7.04 -10.22 3.53
C SER A 239 7.18 -10.35 2.02
N HIS A 240 6.20 -10.99 1.36
CA HIS A 240 6.24 -11.14 -0.08
C HIS A 240 6.19 -9.81 -0.83
N ILE A 241 5.27 -8.92 -0.43
CA ILE A 241 5.16 -7.60 -1.05
C ILE A 241 6.44 -6.78 -0.82
N GLY A 242 6.98 -6.80 0.39
CA GLY A 242 8.21 -6.10 0.75
C GLY A 242 9.41 -6.62 -0.03
N LYS A 243 9.57 -7.94 -0.18
CA LYS A 243 10.59 -8.56 -1.03
C LYS A 243 10.48 -8.10 -2.48
N ALA A 244 9.27 -8.14 -3.05
CA ALA A 244 9.02 -7.64 -4.41
C ALA A 244 9.39 -6.16 -4.56
N CYS A 245 8.98 -5.30 -3.61
CA CYS A 245 9.30 -3.88 -3.60
C CYS A 245 10.81 -3.62 -3.52
N GLY A 246 11.55 -4.38 -2.71
CA GLY A 246 12.99 -4.23 -2.58
C GLY A 246 13.76 -4.67 -3.83
N ILE A 247 13.34 -5.77 -4.46
CA ILE A 247 13.90 -6.20 -5.75
C ILE A 247 13.62 -5.14 -6.83
N VAL A 248 12.38 -4.65 -6.92
CA VAL A 248 11.99 -3.58 -7.85
C VAL A 248 12.80 -2.30 -7.61
N ALA A 249 13.09 -1.94 -6.36
CA ALA A 249 13.90 -0.77 -6.06
C ALA A 249 15.34 -0.92 -6.59
N VAL A 250 15.91 -2.12 -6.52
CA VAL A 250 17.23 -2.43 -7.10
C VAL A 250 17.18 -2.33 -8.63
N LEU A 251 16.18 -2.92 -9.27
CA LEU A 251 15.99 -2.82 -10.73
C LEU A 251 15.83 -1.37 -11.21
N ARG A 252 14.98 -0.59 -10.52
CA ARG A 252 14.77 0.84 -10.78
C ARG A 252 16.03 1.67 -10.56
N GLY A 253 16.94 1.21 -9.70
CA GLY A 253 18.20 1.86 -9.43
C GLY A 253 19.23 1.71 -10.56
N ILE A 254 19.12 0.70 -11.43
CA ILE A 254 20.15 0.39 -12.45
C ILE A 254 20.54 1.61 -13.30
N PRO A 255 19.61 2.37 -13.90
CA PRO A 255 19.99 3.49 -14.77
C PRO A 255 20.68 4.62 -14.02
N VAL A 256 20.33 4.81 -12.74
CA VAL A 256 20.91 5.86 -11.89
C VAL A 256 22.29 5.45 -11.39
N LEU A 257 22.44 4.19 -11.01
CA LEU A 257 23.66 3.70 -10.38
C LEU A 257 24.78 3.35 -11.38
N ALA A 258 24.40 2.87 -12.57
CA ALA A 258 25.33 2.52 -13.64
C ALA A 258 25.77 3.72 -14.48
N ALA A 259 24.98 4.81 -14.50
CA ALA A 259 25.33 6.00 -15.25
C ALA A 259 26.59 6.68 -14.68
N PRO A 260 27.50 7.20 -15.54
CA PRO A 260 28.63 8.00 -15.10
C PRO A 260 28.14 9.24 -14.34
N PRO A 261 28.66 9.56 -13.15
CA PRO A 261 28.26 10.78 -12.47
C PRO A 261 28.72 12.00 -13.28
N PRO A 262 27.94 13.09 -13.31
CA PRO A 262 28.38 14.31 -13.96
C PRO A 262 29.66 14.84 -13.30
N PRO A 263 30.61 15.42 -14.06
CA PRO A 263 31.80 16.03 -13.50
C PRO A 263 31.41 17.14 -12.52
N VAL A 264 32.15 17.23 -11.40
CA VAL A 264 31.88 18.23 -10.37
C VAL A 264 32.66 19.50 -10.69
N ASN A 265 31.94 20.59 -10.93
CA ASN A 265 32.56 21.90 -11.10
C ASN A 265 33.10 22.39 -9.76
N THR A 266 34.42 22.37 -9.61
CA THR A 266 35.11 22.97 -8.47
C THR A 266 35.67 24.34 -8.84
N PRO A 267 35.96 25.23 -7.87
CA PRO A 267 36.65 26.50 -8.14
C PRO A 267 38.01 26.33 -8.85
N SER A 268 38.58 25.12 -8.83
CA SER A 268 39.87 24.76 -9.44
C SER A 268 39.74 24.02 -10.79
N GLY A 269 38.53 23.87 -11.33
CA GLY A 269 38.24 23.15 -12.58
C GLY A 269 37.27 21.98 -12.41
N GLU A 270 37.07 21.18 -13.47
CA GLU A 270 36.29 19.94 -13.39
C GLU A 270 37.07 18.90 -12.57
N ALA A 271 36.50 18.50 -11.44
CA ALA A 271 37.02 17.40 -10.64
C ALA A 271 36.41 16.08 -11.13
N PRO A 272 37.16 14.96 -11.05
CA PRO A 272 36.63 13.65 -11.38
C PRO A 272 35.39 13.33 -10.55
N PRO A 273 34.47 12.51 -11.10
CA PRO A 273 33.24 12.16 -10.44
C PRO A 273 33.49 11.57 -9.06
N VAL A 274 32.64 11.97 -8.13
CA VAL A 274 32.80 11.75 -6.69
C VAL A 274 32.40 10.33 -6.27
N ARG A 275 31.80 9.53 -7.17
CA ARG A 275 31.35 8.16 -6.90
C ARG A 275 31.69 7.22 -8.05
N GLU A 276 32.01 5.97 -7.71
CA GLU A 276 32.12 4.90 -8.70
C GLU A 276 30.71 4.45 -9.15
N PRO A 277 30.53 4.09 -10.44
CA PRO A 277 29.33 3.39 -10.91
C PRO A 277 29.13 2.08 -10.13
N ALA A 278 27.90 1.65 -9.98
CA ALA A 278 27.57 0.40 -9.29
C ALA A 278 26.47 -0.35 -10.04
N LEU A 279 26.60 -1.68 -10.10
CA LEU A 279 25.57 -2.58 -10.60
C LEU A 279 25.15 -3.56 -9.50
N LEU A 280 23.99 -3.31 -8.91
CA LEU A 280 23.48 -4.11 -7.79
C LEU A 280 22.69 -5.34 -8.25
N LEU A 281 22.96 -5.88 -9.44
CA LEU A 281 22.33 -7.13 -9.88
C LEU A 281 22.99 -8.33 -9.16
N PRO A 282 22.25 -9.42 -8.93
CA PRO A 282 22.82 -10.67 -8.43
C PRO A 282 23.88 -11.24 -9.37
N LEU A 283 25.02 -11.65 -8.80
CA LEU A 283 26.16 -12.18 -9.56
C LEU A 283 25.83 -13.50 -10.29
N ASP A 284 24.95 -14.33 -9.71
CA ASP A 284 24.47 -15.56 -10.34
C ASP A 284 23.63 -15.27 -11.61
N ALA A 285 22.68 -14.34 -11.52
CA ALA A 285 21.87 -13.91 -12.66
C ALA A 285 22.73 -13.26 -13.76
N MET A 286 23.70 -12.41 -13.36
CA MET A 286 24.65 -11.83 -14.30
C MET A 286 25.51 -12.89 -14.99
N ALA A 287 26.00 -13.88 -14.23
CA ALA A 287 26.84 -14.95 -14.78
C ALA A 287 26.07 -15.84 -15.76
N GLU A 288 24.83 -16.21 -15.42
CA GLU A 288 23.98 -17.03 -16.30
C GLU A 288 23.64 -16.31 -17.61
N ALA A 289 23.37 -15.01 -17.55
CA ALA A 289 23.09 -14.19 -18.72
C ALA A 289 24.35 -13.71 -19.47
N GLY A 290 25.56 -14.00 -18.96
CA GLY A 290 26.83 -13.58 -19.57
C GLY A 290 27.13 -12.08 -19.48
N VAL A 291 26.55 -11.39 -18.49
CA VAL A 291 26.71 -9.94 -18.29
C VAL A 291 28.09 -9.64 -17.69
N LYS A 292 28.79 -8.67 -18.30
CA LYS A 292 29.98 -8.06 -17.70
C LYS A 292 29.65 -6.66 -17.21
N GLU A 293 29.96 -6.40 -15.95
CA GLU A 293 29.67 -5.13 -15.28
C GLU A 293 30.25 -3.92 -16.05
N GLU A 294 31.50 -4.00 -16.49
CA GLU A 294 32.15 -2.93 -17.25
C GLU A 294 31.46 -2.64 -18.60
N GLU A 295 30.85 -3.65 -19.23
CA GLU A 295 30.09 -3.44 -20.48
C GLU A 295 28.79 -2.68 -20.19
N VAL A 296 28.13 -2.92 -19.06
CA VAL A 296 26.96 -2.15 -18.60
C VAL A 296 27.33 -0.69 -18.35
N PHE A 297 28.45 -0.41 -17.69
CA PHE A 297 28.89 0.96 -17.44
C PHE A 297 29.23 1.75 -18.70
N ARG A 298 29.76 1.08 -19.72
CA ARG A 298 30.17 1.73 -20.98
C ARG A 298 29.08 1.82 -22.03
N GLN A 299 28.24 0.79 -22.12
CA GLN A 299 27.28 0.60 -23.21
C GLN A 299 25.83 0.78 -22.75
N GLY A 300 25.60 0.85 -21.43
CA GLY A 300 24.28 1.00 -20.83
C GLY A 300 23.33 -0.09 -21.31
N PRO A 301 22.18 0.27 -21.93
CA PRO A 301 21.20 -0.70 -22.39
C PRO A 301 21.72 -1.64 -23.49
N ASN A 302 22.82 -1.32 -24.16
CA ASN A 302 23.37 -2.16 -25.23
C ASN A 302 24.31 -3.26 -24.73
N ALA A 303 24.56 -3.33 -23.42
CA ALA A 303 25.42 -4.35 -22.83
C ALA A 303 24.85 -5.76 -23.05
N PRO A 304 25.61 -6.70 -23.63
CA PRO A 304 25.13 -8.06 -23.88
C PRO A 304 24.63 -8.75 -22.61
N GLY A 305 23.45 -9.39 -22.70
CA GLY A 305 22.85 -10.17 -21.62
C GLY A 305 22.16 -9.34 -20.53
N LEU A 306 22.26 -8.01 -20.53
CA LEU A 306 21.72 -7.19 -19.43
C LEU A 306 20.22 -7.40 -19.24
N GLN A 307 19.45 -7.32 -20.31
CA GLN A 307 18.00 -7.50 -20.24
C GLN A 307 17.61 -8.93 -19.83
N ASP A 308 18.42 -9.95 -20.14
CA ASP A 308 18.18 -11.32 -19.67
C ASP A 308 18.40 -11.44 -18.16
N ALA A 309 19.47 -10.83 -17.62
CA ALA A 309 19.69 -10.77 -16.17
C ALA A 309 18.58 -9.97 -15.46
N VAL A 310 18.17 -8.83 -16.03
CA VAL A 310 17.05 -8.02 -15.52
C VAL A 310 15.75 -8.80 -15.54
N PHE A 311 15.48 -9.56 -16.61
CA PHE A 311 14.33 -10.45 -16.73
C PHE A 311 14.28 -11.50 -15.62
N GLN A 312 15.40 -12.18 -15.35
CA GLN A 312 15.46 -13.18 -14.27
C GLN A 312 15.15 -12.56 -12.90
N VAL A 313 15.74 -11.41 -12.60
CA VAL A 313 15.51 -10.72 -11.32
C VAL A 313 14.08 -10.16 -11.22
N ALA A 314 13.54 -9.62 -12.31
CA ALA A 314 12.17 -9.13 -12.40
C ALA A 314 11.14 -10.26 -12.22
N THR A 315 11.43 -11.44 -12.78
CA THR A 315 10.62 -12.65 -12.60
C THR A 315 10.49 -12.97 -11.12
N ARG A 316 11.59 -12.93 -10.37
CA ARG A 316 11.54 -13.21 -8.92
C ARG A 316 10.70 -12.22 -8.13
N ALA A 317 10.77 -10.93 -8.47
CA ALA A 317 9.88 -9.93 -7.87
C ALA A 317 8.40 -10.23 -8.17
N ASN A 318 8.10 -10.62 -9.42
CA ASN A 318 6.75 -10.97 -9.84
C ASN A 318 6.24 -12.25 -9.15
N ASP A 319 7.09 -13.26 -8.96
CA ASP A 319 6.74 -14.48 -8.22
C ASP A 319 6.23 -14.15 -6.82
N HIS A 320 6.91 -13.26 -6.10
CA HIS A 320 6.43 -12.81 -4.79
C HIS A 320 5.08 -12.10 -4.86
N LEU A 321 4.82 -11.28 -5.89
CA LEU A 321 3.51 -10.64 -6.07
C LEU A 321 2.41 -11.67 -6.40
N ILE A 322 2.72 -12.69 -7.19
CA ILE A 322 1.81 -13.81 -7.49
C ILE A 322 1.50 -14.59 -6.21
N THR A 323 2.54 -14.94 -5.43
CA THR A 323 2.38 -15.64 -4.15
C THR A 323 1.53 -14.83 -3.18
N ALA A 324 1.80 -13.54 -3.01
CA ALA A 324 0.99 -12.67 -2.17
C ALA A 324 -0.48 -12.60 -2.64
N ARG A 325 -0.72 -12.58 -3.95
CA ARG A 325 -2.08 -12.55 -4.53
C ARG A 325 -2.84 -13.85 -4.28
N GLU A 326 -2.21 -15.00 -4.52
CA GLU A 326 -2.85 -16.30 -4.28
C GLU A 326 -3.06 -16.53 -2.78
N MET A 327 -2.09 -16.16 -1.94
CA MET A 327 -2.23 -16.18 -0.49
C MET A 327 -3.41 -15.31 -0.04
N LEU A 328 -3.52 -14.07 -0.52
CA LEU A 328 -4.61 -13.17 -0.18
C LEU A 328 -5.98 -13.76 -0.58
N LYS A 329 -6.06 -14.40 -1.74
CA LYS A 329 -7.27 -15.08 -2.24
C LYS A 329 -7.66 -16.26 -1.35
N ARG A 330 -6.71 -17.11 -0.96
CA ARG A 330 -6.93 -18.26 -0.05
C ARG A 330 -7.40 -17.79 1.32
N LEU A 331 -6.70 -16.82 1.93
CA LEU A 331 -7.10 -16.25 3.21
C LEU A 331 -8.50 -15.62 3.16
N LYS A 332 -8.86 -14.98 2.04
CA LYS A 332 -10.22 -14.45 1.84
C LYS A 332 -11.28 -15.53 1.76
N ALA A 333 -10.94 -16.72 1.25
CA ALA A 333 -11.80 -17.89 1.24
C ALA A 333 -11.87 -18.61 2.60
N GLY A 334 -11.09 -18.18 3.60
CA GLY A 334 -10.97 -18.85 4.90
C GLY A 334 -10.07 -20.09 4.85
N GLU A 335 -9.21 -20.20 3.84
CA GLU A 335 -8.24 -21.28 3.68
C GLU A 335 -6.88 -20.90 4.30
N ASP A 336 -5.99 -21.89 4.44
CA ASP A 336 -4.61 -21.67 4.85
C ASP A 336 -3.82 -20.85 3.79
N PRO A 337 -2.71 -20.18 4.16
CA PRO A 337 -1.94 -19.32 3.25
C PRO A 337 -1.31 -20.04 2.03
N GLY A 338 -1.33 -21.38 1.97
CA GLY A 338 -0.77 -22.19 0.89
C GLY A 338 0.67 -22.65 1.15
N HIS A 339 1.40 -21.99 2.05
CA HIS A 339 2.70 -22.42 2.55
C HIS A 339 3.01 -21.75 3.90
N GLU A 340 4.00 -22.29 4.61
CA GLU A 340 4.45 -21.74 5.88
C GLU A 340 5.14 -20.39 5.70
N PHE A 341 4.99 -19.53 6.71
CA PHE A 341 5.70 -18.25 6.75
C PHE A 341 7.12 -18.48 7.26
N GLU A 342 8.13 -18.34 6.42
CA GLU A 342 9.52 -18.65 6.79
C GLU A 342 10.09 -17.77 7.92
N HIS A 343 9.51 -16.58 8.16
CA HIS A 343 9.95 -15.65 9.20
C HIS A 343 9.11 -15.70 10.50
N HIS A 344 8.13 -16.61 10.61
CA HIS A 344 7.24 -16.69 11.79
C HIS A 344 7.97 -16.91 13.13
N GLY A 345 9.18 -17.48 13.10
CA GLY A 345 10.00 -17.76 14.27
C GLY A 345 10.91 -16.59 14.72
N GLU A 346 10.92 -15.46 14.00
CA GLU A 346 11.70 -14.30 14.42
C GLU A 346 11.02 -13.62 15.62
N GLY A 347 11.74 -13.49 16.74
CA GLY A 347 11.17 -13.20 18.06
C GLY A 347 10.45 -11.86 18.27
N GLU A 348 10.28 -11.06 17.21
CA GLU A 348 9.60 -9.76 17.25
C GLU A 348 8.29 -9.75 16.44
N HIS A 349 7.94 -10.89 15.84
CA HIS A 349 6.59 -11.20 15.40
C HIS A 349 5.79 -11.71 16.61
N PHE A 350 4.82 -10.91 17.04
CA PHE A 350 3.92 -11.26 18.14
C PHE A 350 2.51 -11.41 17.58
N TYR A 351 1.87 -12.56 17.84
CA TYR A 351 0.53 -12.89 17.35
C TYR A 351 -0.40 -13.21 18.51
N ASP A 352 -1.67 -12.80 18.40
CA ASP A 352 -2.70 -13.13 19.37
C ASP A 352 -3.35 -14.50 19.02
N GLU A 353 -3.85 -15.25 20.02
CA GLU A 353 -4.37 -16.61 19.82
C GLU A 353 -5.73 -16.67 19.09
N GLU A 354 -6.51 -15.59 19.13
CA GLU A 354 -7.75 -15.42 18.36
C GLU A 354 -7.50 -14.50 17.16
N SER A 355 -7.55 -15.04 15.95
CA SER A 355 -7.36 -14.27 14.70
C SER A 355 -8.67 -14.14 13.92
N ASP A 356 -9.08 -12.90 13.64
CA ASP A 356 -10.09 -12.59 12.62
C ASP A 356 -9.34 -12.15 11.37
N THR A 357 -8.85 -13.12 10.61
CA THR A 357 -7.99 -12.91 9.45
C THR A 357 -8.57 -11.91 8.45
N LEU A 358 -9.89 -11.95 8.20
CA LEU A 358 -10.54 -11.02 7.28
C LEU A 358 -10.58 -9.58 7.81
N ARG A 359 -10.79 -9.41 9.12
CA ARG A 359 -10.71 -8.09 9.75
C ARG A 359 -9.27 -7.57 9.74
N GLU A 360 -8.30 -8.43 10.02
CA GLU A 360 -6.87 -8.09 10.05
C GLU A 360 -6.38 -7.67 8.66
N ILE A 361 -6.72 -8.42 7.61
CA ILE A 361 -6.44 -8.06 6.21
C ILE A 361 -7.04 -6.68 5.90
N ARG A 362 -8.30 -6.43 6.27
CA ARG A 362 -8.94 -5.12 6.04
C ARG A 362 -8.24 -3.98 6.79
N GLN A 363 -7.74 -4.23 7.99
CA GLN A 363 -7.00 -3.25 8.77
C GLN A 363 -5.61 -2.96 8.18
N GLY A 364 -4.91 -3.99 7.70
CA GLY A 364 -3.59 -3.90 7.08
C GLY A 364 -3.60 -3.49 5.61
N PHE A 365 -4.76 -3.50 4.94
CA PHE A 365 -4.89 -3.34 3.49
C PHE A 365 -4.17 -2.12 2.93
N GLY A 366 -4.27 -0.96 3.62
CA GLY A 366 -3.59 0.26 3.18
C GLY A 366 -2.05 0.13 3.09
N VAL A 367 -1.45 -0.75 3.90
CA VAL A 367 -0.01 -1.06 3.84
C VAL A 367 0.29 -2.01 2.68
N LEU A 368 -0.60 -2.98 2.41
CA LEU A 368 -0.45 -3.94 1.31
C LEU A 368 -0.50 -3.29 -0.08
N LEU A 369 -1.00 -2.05 -0.19
CA LEU A 369 -0.99 -1.27 -1.45
C LEU A 369 0.43 -0.95 -1.98
N GLU A 370 1.47 -1.15 -1.18
CA GLU A 370 2.87 -1.12 -1.64
C GLU A 370 3.14 -2.09 -2.81
N ALA A 371 2.30 -3.13 -2.97
CA ALA A 371 2.38 -4.05 -4.11
C ALA A 371 2.12 -3.38 -5.47
N ILE A 372 1.32 -2.30 -5.50
CA ILE A 372 0.85 -1.72 -6.77
C ILE A 372 1.99 -1.03 -7.54
N PRO A 373 2.78 -0.11 -6.94
CA PRO A 373 3.89 0.51 -7.65
C PRO A 373 4.95 -0.50 -8.09
N ALA A 374 5.12 -1.59 -7.34
CA ALA A 374 6.01 -2.68 -7.72
C ALA A 374 5.51 -3.40 -8.98
N ALA A 375 4.23 -3.82 -8.99
CA ALA A 375 3.61 -4.46 -10.15
C ALA A 375 3.65 -3.57 -11.40
N GLN A 376 3.30 -2.29 -11.26
CA GLN A 376 3.31 -1.32 -12.36
C GLN A 376 4.71 -1.09 -12.94
N TYR A 377 5.74 -1.03 -12.09
CA TYR A 377 7.11 -0.93 -12.58
C TYR A 377 7.52 -2.17 -13.38
N LEU A 378 7.19 -3.37 -12.89
CA LEU A 378 7.48 -4.62 -13.59
C LEU A 378 6.76 -4.67 -14.94
N GLU A 379 5.50 -4.28 -15.02
CA GLU A 379 4.75 -4.23 -16.28
C GLU A 379 5.40 -3.29 -17.30
N ARG A 380 5.86 -2.11 -16.87
CA ARG A 380 6.60 -1.18 -17.73
C ARG A 380 7.94 -1.74 -18.18
N LEU A 381 8.61 -2.46 -17.30
CA LEU A 381 9.86 -3.13 -17.59
C LEU A 381 9.65 -4.22 -18.64
N GLU A 382 8.59 -5.03 -18.54
CA GLU A 382 8.22 -6.01 -19.58
C GLU A 382 7.88 -5.31 -20.91
N LYS A 383 7.09 -4.23 -20.88
CA LYS A 383 6.79 -3.42 -22.08
C LYS A 383 8.04 -2.82 -22.73
N ALA A 384 9.11 -2.64 -21.95
CA ALA A 384 10.39 -2.15 -22.40
C ALA A 384 11.39 -3.28 -22.75
N ASP A 385 10.92 -4.53 -22.94
CA ASP A 385 11.77 -5.72 -23.18
C ASP A 385 12.89 -5.85 -22.12
N PHE A 386 12.52 -5.58 -20.87
CA PHE A 386 13.41 -5.64 -19.71
C PHE A 386 14.63 -4.72 -19.80
N ASP A 387 14.57 -3.67 -20.62
CA ASP A 387 15.54 -2.58 -20.61
C ASP A 387 15.21 -1.59 -19.47
N PRO A 388 15.98 -1.57 -18.36
CA PRO A 388 15.72 -0.67 -17.25
C PRO A 388 15.95 0.80 -17.62
N PHE A 389 16.73 1.11 -18.66
CA PHE A 389 17.01 2.49 -19.10
C PHE A 389 15.86 3.09 -19.92
N ALA A 390 15.04 2.25 -20.56
CA ALA A 390 13.86 2.67 -21.31
C ALA A 390 12.64 2.95 -20.40
N VAL A 391 12.65 2.44 -19.16
CA VAL A 391 11.57 2.69 -18.20
C VAL A 391 11.68 4.12 -17.68
N LYS A 392 10.75 4.99 -18.12
CA LYS A 392 10.66 6.34 -17.58
C LYS A 392 10.45 6.27 -16.06
N ALA A 393 11.32 6.94 -15.32
CA ALA A 393 11.02 7.26 -13.91
C ALA A 393 9.66 7.95 -13.91
N GLY A 394 8.71 7.43 -13.13
CA GLY A 394 7.40 8.05 -12.96
C GLY A 394 7.58 9.44 -12.36
N ALA A 395 7.87 10.42 -13.20
CA ALA A 395 7.97 11.79 -12.79
C ALA A 395 6.57 12.19 -12.33
N SER A 396 6.53 12.92 -11.23
CA SER A 396 5.37 13.50 -10.57
C SER A 396 4.46 14.37 -11.46
N GLY A 397 4.66 14.41 -12.79
CA GLY A 397 3.88 15.15 -13.77
C GLY A 397 3.13 14.30 -14.81
N ASP A 398 3.25 12.96 -14.80
CA ASP A 398 2.49 12.12 -15.74
C ASP A 398 1.04 11.93 -15.23
N SER A 399 0.07 12.56 -15.91
CA SER A 399 -1.34 12.48 -15.54
C SER A 399 -1.90 11.07 -15.69
N ASP A 400 -1.41 10.33 -16.68
CA ASP A 400 -1.92 9.00 -17.01
C ASP A 400 -1.52 8.00 -15.93
N PHE A 401 -0.30 8.12 -15.41
CA PHE A 401 0.16 7.30 -14.29
C PHE A 401 -0.69 7.47 -13.03
N ARG A 402 -1.09 8.70 -12.72
CA ARG A 402 -1.94 8.98 -11.55
C ARG A 402 -3.30 8.30 -11.69
N LEU A 403 -3.85 8.26 -12.90
CA LEU A 403 -5.13 7.61 -13.19
C LEU A 403 -5.00 6.09 -13.13
N GLU A 404 -3.92 5.51 -13.66
CA GLU A 404 -3.63 4.07 -13.58
C GLU A 404 -3.50 3.60 -12.12
N LEU A 405 -2.65 4.26 -11.32
CA LEU A 405 -2.46 3.91 -9.91
C LEU A 405 -3.76 4.07 -9.10
N LEU A 406 -4.55 5.12 -9.34
CA LEU A 406 -5.85 5.27 -8.71
C LEU A 406 -6.86 4.22 -9.18
N ARG A 407 -6.81 3.80 -10.44
CA ARG A 407 -7.64 2.73 -11.00
C ARG A 407 -7.28 1.39 -10.38
N ASP A 408 -6.01 1.07 -10.23
CA ASP A 408 -5.56 -0.20 -9.63
C ASP A 408 -5.88 -0.25 -8.13
N ILE A 409 -5.68 0.86 -7.42
CA ILE A 409 -6.14 1.01 -6.03
C ILE A 409 -7.67 0.84 -5.97
N HIS A 410 -8.41 1.40 -6.93
CA HIS A 410 -9.86 1.25 -7.01
C HIS A 410 -10.26 -0.20 -7.30
N ILE A 411 -9.63 -0.90 -8.24
CA ILE A 411 -9.91 -2.32 -8.55
C ILE A 411 -9.67 -3.17 -7.31
N LEU A 412 -8.53 -3.00 -6.63
CA LEU A 412 -8.22 -3.74 -5.41
C LEU A 412 -9.16 -3.42 -4.26
N LEU A 413 -9.63 -2.17 -4.13
CA LEU A 413 -10.63 -1.77 -3.13
C LEU A 413 -12.06 -2.18 -3.51
N VAL A 414 -12.40 -2.27 -4.80
CA VAL A 414 -13.76 -2.52 -5.29
C VAL A 414 -14.03 -4.01 -5.48
N ASP A 415 -13.03 -4.81 -5.83
CA ASP A 415 -13.17 -6.27 -5.78
C ASP A 415 -13.29 -6.76 -4.32
N ASP A 416 -12.68 -6.06 -3.36
CA ASP A 416 -12.92 -6.26 -1.92
C ASP A 416 -14.23 -5.69 -1.39
N ILE A 417 -14.89 -4.88 -2.21
CA ILE A 417 -16.14 -4.21 -1.88
C ILE A 417 -17.08 -4.40 -3.07
N ALA A 418 -17.37 -5.66 -3.43
CA ALA A 418 -18.57 -5.98 -4.21
C ALA A 418 -19.81 -5.70 -3.32
N LYS A 419 -20.03 -4.42 -3.04
CA LYS A 419 -21.19 -3.88 -2.34
C LYS A 419 -22.35 -4.01 -3.31
N MET A 420 -23.21 -4.96 -3.00
CA MET A 420 -24.47 -5.09 -3.71
C MET A 420 -25.45 -4.05 -3.17
N LEU A 421 -26.23 -3.48 -4.06
CA LEU A 421 -27.34 -2.63 -3.68
C LEU A 421 -28.53 -3.49 -3.28
N TYR A 422 -29.05 -3.26 -2.08
CA TYR A 422 -30.23 -3.95 -1.57
C TYR A 422 -31.35 -2.96 -1.28
N GLU A 423 -32.58 -3.41 -1.51
CA GLU A 423 -33.79 -2.77 -1.05
C GLU A 423 -34.51 -3.67 -0.05
N LEU A 424 -34.68 -3.16 1.16
CA LEU A 424 -35.47 -3.76 2.24
C LEU A 424 -36.85 -3.12 2.25
N ILE A 425 -37.89 -3.94 2.16
CA ILE A 425 -39.27 -3.56 2.46
C ILE A 425 -39.67 -4.26 3.77
N ALA A 426 -39.84 -3.48 4.83
CA ALA A 426 -40.20 -3.98 6.15
C ALA A 426 -41.66 -3.64 6.46
N ILE A 427 -42.38 -4.65 6.95
CA ILE A 427 -43.75 -4.57 7.43
C ILE A 427 -43.71 -4.82 8.93
N VAL A 428 -43.92 -3.78 9.71
CA VAL A 428 -43.89 -3.78 11.17
C VAL A 428 -45.30 -3.73 11.72
N ARG A 429 -45.50 -4.23 12.94
CA ARG A 429 -46.77 -4.05 13.66
C ARG A 429 -47.18 -2.57 13.70
N PRO A 430 -48.43 -2.23 13.34
CA PRO A 430 -48.90 -0.84 13.41
C PRO A 430 -49.24 -0.44 14.85
N GLY A 431 -49.26 0.87 15.13
CA GLY A 431 -49.71 1.43 16.41
C GLY A 431 -48.68 2.29 17.13
N ASN A 432 -47.38 2.07 16.87
CA ASN A 432 -46.31 2.87 17.48
C ASN A 432 -45.20 3.19 16.48
N LEU A 433 -45.04 4.48 16.15
CA LEU A 433 -44.00 4.94 15.24
C LEU A 433 -42.58 4.83 15.83
N SER A 434 -42.44 4.83 17.17
CA SER A 434 -41.14 4.69 17.82
C SER A 434 -40.53 3.31 17.54
N GLU A 435 -41.35 2.26 17.55
CA GLU A 435 -40.93 0.90 17.23
C GLU A 435 -40.40 0.79 15.79
N VAL A 436 -41.08 1.42 14.84
CA VAL A 436 -40.64 1.47 13.43
C VAL A 436 -39.30 2.17 13.31
N LYS A 437 -39.13 3.30 14.03
CA LYS A 437 -37.88 4.07 14.04
C LYS A 437 -36.72 3.27 14.65
N GLU A 438 -36.94 2.57 15.75
CA GLU A 438 -35.93 1.73 16.40
C GLU A 438 -35.44 0.58 15.51
N ILE A 439 -36.36 -0.08 14.80
CA ILE A 439 -36.00 -1.15 13.85
C ILE A 439 -35.19 -0.57 12.69
N ALA A 440 -35.64 0.55 12.11
CA ALA A 440 -34.90 1.22 11.04
C ALA A 440 -33.51 1.69 11.52
N GLN A 441 -33.39 2.21 12.74
CA GLN A 441 -32.11 2.60 13.33
C GLN A 441 -31.19 1.41 13.56
N THR A 442 -31.73 0.28 14.02
CA THR A 442 -30.97 -0.96 14.22
C THR A 442 -30.38 -1.46 12.90
N VAL A 443 -31.21 -1.56 11.85
CA VAL A 443 -30.75 -1.97 10.51
C VAL A 443 -29.74 -0.97 9.93
N GLY A 444 -30.06 0.32 9.96
CA GLY A 444 -29.18 1.36 9.44
C GLY A 444 -27.83 1.38 10.14
N SER A 445 -27.82 1.24 11.46
CA SER A 445 -26.60 1.16 12.26
C SER A 445 -25.80 -0.10 11.95
N LEU A 446 -26.45 -1.25 11.77
CA LEU A 446 -25.78 -2.49 11.40
C LEU A 446 -25.10 -2.38 10.04
N VAL A 447 -25.76 -1.74 9.06
CA VAL A 447 -25.17 -1.46 7.74
C VAL A 447 -23.97 -0.52 7.86
N LEU A 448 -24.13 0.63 8.54
CA LEU A 448 -23.09 1.66 8.64
C LEU A 448 -21.86 1.17 9.44
N LYS A 449 -22.07 0.48 10.56
CA LYS A 449 -20.98 -0.07 11.38
C LYS A 449 -20.14 -1.12 10.66
N ASN A 450 -20.74 -1.82 9.69
CA ASN A 450 -20.05 -2.82 8.88
C ASN A 450 -19.63 -2.28 7.50
N GLY A 451 -19.46 -0.97 7.38
CA GLY A 451 -18.89 -0.32 6.21
C GLY A 451 -19.83 -0.21 5.00
N GLY A 452 -21.12 -0.51 5.15
CA GLY A 452 -22.15 -0.27 4.15
C GLY A 452 -22.61 1.20 4.11
N VAL A 453 -23.36 1.57 3.08
CA VAL A 453 -23.89 2.94 2.89
C VAL A 453 -25.40 2.88 2.79
N VAL A 454 -26.12 3.66 3.58
CA VAL A 454 -27.58 3.79 3.47
C VAL A 454 -27.89 4.91 2.47
N ARG A 455 -28.53 4.56 1.36
CA ARG A 455 -28.89 5.51 0.28
C ARG A 455 -30.18 6.28 0.56
N GLY A 456 -31.04 5.75 1.42
CA GLY A 456 -32.28 6.40 1.77
C GLY A 456 -33.23 5.51 2.54
N LEU A 457 -34.13 6.15 3.26
CA LEU A 457 -35.20 5.56 4.04
C LEU A 457 -36.49 6.29 3.68
N ALA A 458 -37.55 5.54 3.37
CA ALA A 458 -38.88 6.08 3.12
C ALA A 458 -39.88 5.40 4.05
N ASN A 459 -40.59 6.20 4.84
CA ASN A 459 -41.72 5.75 5.63
C ASN A 459 -42.98 5.80 4.76
N TRP A 460 -43.62 4.65 4.52
CA TRP A 460 -44.81 4.57 3.68
C TRP A 460 -46.10 4.65 4.49
N GLY A 461 -46.05 4.37 5.80
CA GLY A 461 -47.20 4.43 6.69
C GLY A 461 -47.96 3.11 6.79
N VAL A 462 -49.17 3.16 7.35
CA VAL A 462 -49.96 1.97 7.66
C VAL A 462 -50.92 1.64 6.51
N PHE A 463 -50.88 0.40 6.03
CA PHE A 463 -51.77 -0.12 4.99
C PHE A 463 -52.36 -1.47 5.40
N SER A 464 -53.46 -1.85 4.75
CA SER A 464 -54.01 -3.20 4.84
C SER A 464 -53.05 -4.21 4.20
N LEU A 465 -52.89 -5.36 4.85
CA LEU A 465 -52.09 -6.46 4.31
C LEU A 465 -52.88 -7.15 3.19
N PRO A 466 -52.23 -7.61 2.10
CA PRO A 466 -52.92 -8.31 1.00
C PRO A 466 -53.71 -9.55 1.44
N LYS A 467 -53.25 -10.17 2.53
CA LYS A 467 -53.96 -11.23 3.24
C LYS A 467 -53.65 -11.13 4.74
N PRO A 468 -54.56 -11.52 5.64
CA PRO A 468 -54.25 -11.57 7.06
C PRO A 468 -53.05 -12.49 7.34
N ILE A 469 -52.11 -12.01 8.15
CA ILE A 469 -50.87 -12.74 8.50
C ILE A 469 -50.90 -13.04 10.01
N SER A 470 -50.79 -14.31 10.38
CA SER A 470 -50.64 -14.72 11.78
C SER A 470 -49.16 -14.93 12.11
N VAL A 471 -48.58 -14.02 12.90
CA VAL A 471 -47.17 -14.04 13.32
C VAL A 471 -47.11 -13.66 14.79
N HIS A 472 -46.22 -14.29 15.57
CA HIS A 472 -46.10 -14.09 17.03
C HIS A 472 -47.44 -14.18 17.78
N GLN A 473 -48.23 -15.22 17.46
CA GLN A 473 -49.55 -15.50 18.07
C GLN A 473 -50.61 -14.39 17.88
N MET A 474 -50.37 -13.41 17.00
CA MET A 474 -51.33 -12.36 16.65
C MET A 474 -51.68 -12.41 15.18
N LYS A 475 -52.96 -12.18 14.87
CA LYS A 475 -53.45 -12.02 13.51
C LYS A 475 -53.41 -10.54 13.13
N HIS A 476 -52.58 -10.21 12.14
CA HIS A 476 -52.44 -8.87 11.60
C HIS A 476 -53.25 -8.72 10.32
N THR A 477 -54.03 -7.64 10.23
CA THR A 477 -54.75 -7.22 9.01
C THR A 477 -54.17 -5.94 8.40
N HIS A 478 -53.39 -5.19 9.19
CA HIS A 478 -52.69 -3.98 8.79
C HIS A 478 -51.22 -4.06 9.21
N GLY A 479 -50.35 -3.38 8.49
CA GLY A 479 -48.93 -3.28 8.77
C GLY A 479 -48.40 -1.87 8.48
N HIS A 480 -47.39 -1.46 9.24
CA HIS A 480 -46.63 -0.23 8.98
C HIS A 480 -45.48 -0.53 8.03
N TYR A 481 -45.46 0.11 6.87
CA TYR A 481 -44.47 -0.12 5.83
C TYR A 481 -43.36 0.93 5.90
N PHE A 482 -42.12 0.47 5.83
CA PHE A 482 -40.98 1.34 5.51
C PHE A 482 -40.03 0.63 4.55
N VAL A 483 -39.32 1.44 3.77
CA VAL A 483 -38.33 0.97 2.81
C VAL A 483 -36.98 1.59 3.08
N MET A 484 -35.94 0.76 3.09
CA MET A 484 -34.56 1.20 3.20
C MET A 484 -33.76 0.65 2.03
N ARG A 485 -33.00 1.51 1.35
CA ARG A 485 -32.07 1.11 0.30
C ARG A 485 -30.65 1.35 0.75
N TYR A 486 -29.78 0.37 0.56
CA TYR A 486 -28.41 0.41 1.08
C TYR A 486 -27.43 -0.45 0.27
N ASP A 487 -26.18 -0.02 0.21
CA ASP A 487 -25.05 -0.77 -0.32
C ASP A 487 -24.38 -1.55 0.81
N ALA A 488 -24.26 -2.86 0.66
CA ALA A 488 -23.59 -3.68 1.66
C ALA A 488 -22.96 -4.93 1.03
N ALA A 489 -21.94 -5.48 1.71
CA ALA A 489 -21.47 -6.82 1.40
C ALA A 489 -22.59 -7.85 1.63
N SER A 490 -22.56 -8.97 0.90
CA SER A 490 -23.54 -10.07 1.04
C SER A 490 -23.66 -10.58 2.47
N LYS A 491 -22.54 -10.66 3.20
CA LYS A 491 -22.50 -11.06 4.60
C LYS A 491 -23.27 -10.09 5.51
N VAL A 492 -23.03 -8.79 5.38
CA VAL A 492 -23.74 -7.75 6.14
C VAL A 492 -25.24 -7.77 5.82
N HIS A 493 -25.61 -8.01 4.56
CA HIS A 493 -27.00 -8.21 4.18
C HIS A 493 -27.62 -9.44 4.85
N GLN A 494 -26.89 -10.55 4.94
CA GLN A 494 -27.35 -11.75 5.63
C GLN A 494 -27.56 -11.48 7.13
N ASP A 495 -26.67 -10.72 7.76
CA ASP A 495 -26.81 -10.35 9.17
C ASP A 495 -28.04 -9.46 9.39
N VAL A 496 -28.31 -8.49 8.49
CA VAL A 496 -29.56 -7.71 8.49
C VAL A 496 -30.79 -8.63 8.40
N ARG A 497 -30.79 -9.63 7.50
CA ARG A 497 -31.90 -10.59 7.38
C ARG A 497 -32.10 -11.38 8.67
N ASN A 498 -31.02 -11.81 9.30
CA ASN A 498 -31.06 -12.57 10.55
C ASN A 498 -31.61 -11.72 11.70
N THR A 499 -31.15 -10.47 11.83
CA THR A 499 -31.65 -9.51 12.84
C THR A 499 -33.15 -9.26 12.66
N LEU A 500 -33.61 -9.00 11.44
CA LEU A 500 -35.02 -8.72 11.17
C LEU A 500 -35.93 -9.94 11.36
N ARG A 501 -35.41 -11.15 11.12
CA ARG A 501 -36.15 -12.40 11.36
C ARG A 501 -36.41 -12.65 12.84
N LEU A 502 -35.50 -12.18 13.71
CA LEU A 502 -35.59 -12.33 15.17
C LEU A 502 -36.36 -11.19 15.85
N GLU A 503 -36.70 -10.13 15.12
CA GLU A 503 -37.39 -8.96 15.67
C GLU A 503 -38.89 -9.26 15.91
N PRO A 504 -39.36 -9.34 17.17
CA PRO A 504 -40.73 -9.76 17.50
C PRO A 504 -41.82 -8.80 17.01
N ARG A 505 -41.46 -7.55 16.69
CA ARG A 505 -42.38 -6.53 16.16
C ARG A 505 -42.52 -6.60 14.63
N MET A 506 -41.70 -7.43 13.97
CA MET A 506 -41.70 -7.61 12.52
C MET A 506 -42.84 -8.53 12.08
N ILE A 507 -43.70 -8.07 11.18
CA ILE A 507 -44.70 -8.92 10.51
C ILE A 507 -44.06 -9.64 9.32
N ARG A 508 -43.27 -8.91 8.51
CA ARG A 508 -42.57 -9.45 7.34
C ARG A 508 -41.44 -8.53 6.89
N ALA A 509 -40.29 -9.09 6.54
CA ALA A 509 -39.22 -8.39 5.83
C ALA A 509 -39.04 -9.02 4.44
N ALA A 510 -38.99 -8.18 3.40
CA ALA A 510 -38.65 -8.57 2.04
C ALA A 510 -37.38 -7.85 1.60
N HIS A 511 -36.51 -8.56 0.89
CA HIS A 511 -35.21 -8.06 0.46
C HIS A 511 -35.05 -8.30 -1.03
N VAL A 512 -34.63 -7.27 -1.77
CA VAL A 512 -34.39 -7.33 -3.21
C VAL A 512 -32.95 -6.90 -3.47
N LYS A 513 -32.20 -7.70 -4.22
CA LYS A 513 -30.89 -7.34 -4.75
C LYS A 513 -31.11 -6.53 -6.04
N LEU A 514 -30.61 -5.32 -6.11
CA LEU A 514 -30.77 -4.41 -7.23
C LEU A 514 -29.48 -4.35 -8.07
N GLY A 515 -29.63 -4.42 -9.39
CA GLY A 515 -28.52 -4.34 -10.35
C GLY A 515 -27.66 -5.62 -10.46
N ASP A 516 -26.65 -5.56 -11.32
CA ASP A 516 -25.69 -6.63 -11.63
C ASP A 516 -24.38 -6.51 -10.82
N GLY A 517 -24.26 -5.50 -9.97
CA GLY A 517 -23.05 -5.22 -9.19
C GLY A 517 -22.09 -4.21 -9.83
N LYS A 518 -22.37 -3.73 -11.05
CA LYS A 518 -21.55 -2.72 -11.73
C LYS A 518 -21.92 -1.30 -11.30
N LEU A 519 -20.93 -0.45 -11.08
CA LEU A 519 -21.14 0.92 -10.58
C LEU A 519 -22.10 1.74 -11.46
N GLU A 520 -22.00 1.61 -12.79
CA GLU A 520 -22.86 2.32 -13.75
C GLU A 520 -24.34 1.94 -13.64
N SER A 521 -24.64 0.66 -13.36
CA SER A 521 -26.00 0.18 -13.17
C SER A 521 -26.54 0.63 -11.81
N LEU A 522 -25.69 0.58 -10.78
CA LEU A 522 -26.01 0.95 -9.41
C LEU A 522 -26.23 2.46 -9.23
N ALA A 523 -25.48 3.32 -9.92
CA ALA A 523 -25.56 4.78 -9.79
C ALA A 523 -26.93 5.35 -10.20
N ARG A 524 -27.69 4.64 -11.04
CA ARG A 524 -29.04 5.04 -11.48
C ARG A 524 -30.07 4.98 -10.35
N PHE A 525 -29.79 4.26 -9.27
CA PHE A 525 -30.70 4.07 -8.15
C PHE A 525 -30.43 5.09 -7.03
N GLY A 526 -31.26 6.14 -6.97
CA GLY A 526 -31.29 7.11 -5.85
C GLY A 526 -32.02 6.59 -4.60
N SER A 527 -32.43 7.49 -3.70
CA SER A 527 -33.25 7.13 -2.53
C SER A 527 -34.60 6.52 -2.96
N PRO A 528 -35.22 5.64 -2.13
CA PRO A 528 -36.52 5.07 -2.45
C PRO A 528 -37.57 6.18 -2.65
N LYS A 529 -38.16 6.27 -3.84
CA LYS A 529 -39.25 7.21 -4.13
C LYS A 529 -40.57 6.45 -4.08
N TRP A 530 -41.46 6.87 -3.20
CA TRP A 530 -42.84 6.37 -3.18
C TRP A 530 -43.80 7.51 -3.52
N LYS A 531 -44.69 7.27 -4.48
CA LYS A 531 -45.74 8.22 -4.83
C LYS A 531 -46.84 8.11 -3.78
N THR A 532 -46.85 9.02 -2.81
CA THR A 532 -48.04 9.29 -2.01
C THR A 532 -49.00 10.14 -2.85
N GLN A 533 -49.80 9.50 -3.69
CA GLN A 533 -51.18 9.89 -4.07
C GLN A 533 -51.66 9.00 -5.23
N GLY A 534 -52.89 8.51 -5.12
CA GLY A 534 -53.56 7.82 -6.20
C GLY A 534 -53.73 8.75 -7.40
N SER A 535 -53.43 8.22 -8.58
CA SER A 535 -54.06 8.65 -9.82
C SER A 535 -54.21 7.41 -10.70
N GLU A 536 -55.42 6.87 -10.63
CA GLU A 536 -56.17 6.08 -11.62
C GLU A 536 -55.66 4.71 -12.06
N ALA A 537 -56.57 3.74 -11.89
CA ALA A 537 -56.75 2.61 -12.80
C ALA A 537 -57.20 3.09 -14.18
#